data_AF-A0A8T6UWZ1-F1
#
_entry.id   AF-A0A8T6UWZ1-F1
#
_cell.length_a   1.000
_cell.length_b   1.000
_cell.length_c   1.000
_cell.angle_alpha   90.00
_cell.angle_beta   90.00
_cell.angle_gamma   90.00
#
_symmetry.space_group_name_H-M   'P 1'
#
loop_
_entity.id
_entity.type
_entity.pdbx_description
1 polymer ?
#
loop_
_entity_poly.entity_id
_entity_poly.type
_entity_poly.pdbx_seq_one_letter_code
_entity_poly.pdbx_strand_id
1 'polypeptide(L)'
;RAISQNAVEVGLRGVLNVMKALGMINGEIEPQEGVHVIEGKLSRTEINANKGGIVSTLVNVGDPVKKGQVIGKILNGWGDPVEDIVSSM
;
A
#
# COMPACT_ATOMS: atom_id res chain seq x y z
N ARG A 1 -3.56 -4.04 -15.28
CA ARG A 1 -2.46 -3.39 -16.03
C ARG A 1 -1.27 -3.25 -15.08
N ALA A 2 -0.06 -3.62 -15.50
CA ALA A 2 1.12 -3.62 -14.62
C ALA A 2 1.56 -2.22 -14.16
N ILE A 3 1.03 -1.15 -14.77
CA ILE A 3 1.35 0.24 -14.46
C ILE A 3 0.04 1.00 -14.19
N SER A 4 -0.04 1.65 -13.04
CA SER A 4 -1.12 2.57 -12.66
C SER A 4 -0.79 3.98 -13.13
N GLN A 5 -1.71 4.64 -13.83
CA GLN A 5 -1.53 6.03 -14.27
C GLN A 5 -1.34 6.98 -13.08
N ASN A 6 -2.13 6.77 -12.02
CA ASN A 6 -2.02 7.56 -10.78
C ASN A 6 -0.61 7.44 -10.17
N ALA A 7 -0.01 6.24 -10.18
CA ALA A 7 1.34 6.04 -9.66
C ALA A 7 2.40 6.81 -10.45
N VAL A 8 2.22 6.93 -11.78
CA VAL A 8 3.12 7.71 -12.64
C VAL A 8 2.99 9.21 -12.34
N GLU A 9 1.76 9.71 -12.22
CA GLU A 9 1.49 11.13 -11.97
C GLU A 9 2.03 11.59 -10.60
N VAL A 10 1.79 10.81 -9.55
CA VAL A 10 2.30 11.06 -8.19
C VAL A 10 3.83 11.02 -8.16
N GLY A 11 4.43 10.02 -8.82
CA GLY A 11 5.88 9.89 -8.91
C GLY A 11 6.53 11.07 -9.62
N LEU A 12 5.98 11.47 -10.78
CA LEU A 12 6.47 12.63 -11.54
C LEU A 12 6.39 13.92 -10.71
N ARG A 13 5.23 14.18 -10.08
CA ARG A 13 5.04 15.35 -9.23
C ARG A 13 6.03 15.37 -8.06
N GLY A 14 6.24 14.22 -7.43
CA GLY A 14 7.22 14.07 -6.34
C GLY A 14 8.63 14.45 -6.78
N VAL A 15 9.11 13.93 -7.91
CA VAL A 15 10.44 14.25 -8.43
C VAL A 15 10.56 15.72 -8.80
N LEU A 16 9.58 16.29 -9.51
CA LEU A 16 9.59 17.71 -9.87
C LEU A 16 9.62 18.61 -8.64
N ASN A 17 8.87 18.27 -7.59
CA ASN A 17 8.88 19.02 -6.33
C ASN A 17 10.24 18.97 -5.64
N VAL A 18 10.95 17.85 -5.67
CA VAL A 18 12.32 17.77 -5.14
C VAL A 18 13.25 18.68 -5.94
N MET A 19 13.16 18.68 -7.27
CA MET A 19 13.98 19.55 -8.11
C MET A 19 13.72 21.04 -7.86
N LYS A 20 12.45 21.44 -7.68
CA LYS A 20 12.07 22.81 -7.31
C LYS A 20 12.60 23.18 -5.91
N ALA A 21 12.43 22.29 -4.94
CA ALA A 21 12.89 22.51 -3.56
C ALA A 21 14.41 22.68 -3.45
N LEU A 22 15.17 22.01 -4.33
CA LEU A 22 16.63 22.13 -4.42
C LEU A 22 17.09 23.30 -5.31
N GLY A 23 16.17 24.10 -5.87
CA GLY A 23 16.48 25.22 -6.75
C GLY A 23 17.07 24.81 -8.09
N MET A 24 16.89 23.55 -8.51
CA MET A 24 17.38 23.06 -9.80
C MET A 24 16.54 23.56 -10.98
N ILE A 25 15.25 23.80 -10.73
CA ILE A 25 14.28 24.34 -11.69
C ILE A 25 13.41 25.39 -11.01
N ASN A 26 12.86 26.31 -11.80
CA ASN A 26 11.92 27.31 -11.31
C ASN A 26 10.52 26.69 -11.09
N GLY A 27 9.79 27.22 -10.11
CA GLY A 27 8.38 26.90 -9.87
C GLY A 27 8.07 26.59 -8.41
N GLU A 28 6.78 26.61 -8.08
CA GLU A 28 6.28 26.34 -6.73
C GLU A 28 6.06 24.84 -6.50
N ILE A 29 6.24 24.40 -5.25
CA ILE A 29 5.99 23.02 -4.84
C ILE A 29 4.48 22.73 -4.92
N GLU A 30 4.12 21.64 -5.60
CA GLU A 30 2.73 21.23 -5.78
C GLU A 30 2.31 20.17 -4.75
N PRO A 31 1.12 20.24 -4.14
CA PRO A 31 0.66 19.20 -3.22
C PRO A 31 0.45 17.86 -3.93
N GLN A 32 0.58 16.75 -3.19
CA GLN A 32 0.21 15.43 -3.69
C GLN A 32 -1.31 15.26 -3.65
N GLU A 33 -1.91 14.90 -4.78
CA GLU A 33 -3.36 14.73 -4.93
C GLU A 33 -3.65 13.34 -5.51
N GLY A 34 -4.89 12.87 -5.37
CA GLY A 34 -5.32 11.57 -5.91
C GLY A 34 -4.77 10.35 -5.16
N VAL A 35 -4.05 10.57 -4.06
CA VAL A 35 -3.54 9.53 -3.15
C VAL A 35 -3.76 9.93 -1.70
N HIS A 36 -3.97 8.93 -0.85
CA HIS A 36 -4.00 9.13 0.59
C HIS A 36 -2.57 9.14 1.13
N VAL A 37 -2.13 10.29 1.63
CA VAL A 37 -0.83 10.44 2.30
C VAL A 37 -1.05 10.26 3.80
N ILE A 38 -0.36 9.29 4.40
CA ILE A 38 -0.41 9.06 5.84
C ILE A 38 0.65 9.95 6.49
N GLU A 39 0.21 10.93 7.27
CA GLU A 39 1.08 11.87 7.96
C GLU A 39 1.77 11.24 9.18
N GLY A 40 2.98 11.72 9.50
CA GLY A 40 3.71 11.35 10.70
C GLY A 40 4.64 10.15 10.55
N LYS A 41 5.02 9.54 11.68
CA LYS A 41 5.94 8.39 11.71
C LYS A 41 5.18 7.10 11.38
N LEU A 42 5.61 6.43 10.32
CA LEU A 42 5.06 5.15 9.91
C LEU A 42 5.85 4.00 10.54
N SER A 43 5.15 2.92 10.89
CA SER A 43 5.73 1.65 11.32
C SER A 43 5.48 0.58 10.25
N ARG A 44 6.44 -0.33 10.08
CA ARG A 44 6.30 -1.48 9.19
C ARG A 44 5.98 -2.72 10.01
N THR A 45 5.13 -3.59 9.48
CA THR A 45 4.93 -4.94 10.00
C THR A 45 4.70 -5.89 8.86
N GLU A 46 5.29 -7.07 8.98
CA GLU A 46 5.18 -8.16 8.03
C GLU A 46 4.33 -9.27 8.66
N ILE A 47 3.32 -9.72 7.93
CA ILE A 47 2.54 -10.90 8.30
C ILE A 47 2.96 -12.01 7.35
N ASN A 48 3.59 -13.05 7.92
CA ASN A 48 4.05 -14.20 7.16
C ASN A 48 2.98 -15.28 7.16
N ALA A 49 2.87 -16.01 6.05
CA ALA A 49 2.03 -17.20 5.97
C ALA A 49 2.68 -18.34 6.77
N ASN A 50 1.92 -19.01 7.63
CA ASN A 50 2.41 -20.17 8.38
C ASN A 50 2.25 -21.48 7.60
N LYS A 51 1.46 -21.47 6.51
CA LYS A 51 1.18 -22.61 5.65
C LYS A 51 1.26 -22.24 4.18
N GLY A 52 1.61 -23.21 3.35
CA GLY A 52 1.53 -23.07 1.89
C GLY A 52 0.07 -23.02 1.41
N GLY A 53 -0.19 -22.24 0.36
CA GLY A 53 -1.51 -22.11 -0.24
C GLY A 53 -1.62 -20.87 -1.11
N ILE A 54 -2.85 -20.56 -1.53
CA ILE A 54 -3.19 -19.40 -2.34
C ILE A 54 -3.67 -18.28 -1.41
N VAL A 55 -3.03 -17.11 -1.46
CA VAL A 55 -3.44 -15.96 -0.66
C VAL A 55 -4.58 -15.22 -1.36
N SER A 56 -5.69 -15.06 -0.65
CA SER A 56 -6.83 -14.24 -1.06
C SER A 56 -7.00 -13.08 -0.08
N THR A 57 -6.82 -11.86 -0.55
CA THR A 57 -6.94 -10.63 0.26
C THR A 57 -8.40 -10.17 0.33
N LEU A 58 -8.86 -9.82 1.54
CA LEU A 58 -10.21 -9.31 1.78
C LEU A 58 -10.27 -7.77 1.92
N VAL A 59 -9.11 -7.12 1.94
CA VAL A 59 -8.95 -5.67 2.03
C VAL A 59 -8.15 -5.16 0.85
N ASN A 60 -8.36 -3.91 0.46
CA ASN A 60 -7.56 -3.25 -0.57
C ASN A 60 -6.35 -2.54 0.04
N VAL A 61 -5.36 -2.24 -0.82
CA VAL A 61 -4.21 -1.43 -0.43
C VAL A 61 -4.69 -0.03 -0.03
N GLY A 62 -4.32 0.41 1.17
CA GLY A 62 -4.70 1.72 1.71
C GLY A 62 -5.95 1.70 2.59
N ASP A 63 -6.68 0.59 2.65
CA ASP A 63 -7.82 0.47 3.57
C ASP A 63 -7.33 0.47 5.03
N PRO A 64 -7.99 1.22 5.93
CA PRO A 64 -7.68 1.17 7.35
C PRO A 64 -8.07 -0.20 7.92
N VAL A 65 -7.16 -0.81 8.68
CA VAL A 65 -7.37 -2.09 9.36
C VAL A 65 -7.23 -1.92 10.87
N LYS A 66 -7.89 -2.79 11.64
CA LYS A 66 -7.83 -2.81 13.11
C LYS A 66 -7.18 -4.08 13.63
N LYS A 67 -6.65 -4.01 14.86
CA LYS A 67 -6.11 -5.18 15.54
C LYS A 67 -7.12 -6.31 15.59
N GLY A 68 -6.70 -7.50 15.16
CA GLY A 68 -7.56 -8.68 15.14
C GLY A 68 -8.49 -8.77 13.92
N GLN A 69 -8.48 -7.80 13.00
CA GLN A 69 -9.27 -7.87 11.78
C GLN A 69 -8.68 -8.91 10.81
N VAL A 70 -9.54 -9.76 10.25
CA VAL A 70 -9.15 -10.67 9.17
C VAL A 70 -8.96 -9.86 7.89
N ILE A 71 -7.73 -9.84 7.37
CA ILE A 71 -7.34 -9.09 6.16
C ILE A 71 -7.23 -9.98 4.92
N GLY A 72 -7.24 -11.29 5.10
CA GLY A 72 -7.10 -12.26 4.03
C GLY A 72 -7.24 -13.69 4.50
N LYS A 73 -7.19 -14.63 3.56
CA LYS A 73 -7.25 -16.07 3.81
C LYS A 73 -6.22 -16.79 2.97
N ILE A 74 -5.69 -17.88 3.50
CA ILE A 74 -4.91 -18.86 2.76
C ILE A 74 -5.86 -19.99 2.35
N LEU A 75 -5.95 -20.25 1.06
CA LEU A 75 -6.80 -21.28 0.47
C LEU A 75 -5.95 -22.48 0.03
N ASN A 76 -6.52 -23.69 0.10
CA ASN A 76 -5.93 -24.88 -0.51
C ASN A 76 -6.16 -24.90 -2.04
N GLY A 77 -5.67 -25.94 -2.72
CA GLY A 77 -5.86 -26.11 -4.17
C GLY A 77 -7.31 -26.32 -4.62
N TRP A 78 -8.23 -26.61 -3.70
CA TRP A 78 -9.66 -26.77 -3.94
C TRP A 78 -10.48 -25.53 -3.57
N GLY A 79 -9.85 -24.50 -3.00
CA GLY A 79 -10.51 -23.26 -2.58
C GLY A 79 -11.02 -23.25 -1.13
N ASP A 80 -10.78 -24.30 -0.34
CA ASP A 80 -11.16 -24.30 1.07
C ASP A 80 -10.20 -23.45 1.92
N PRO A 81 -10.71 -22.70 2.90
CA PRO A 81 -9.88 -21.90 3.80
C PRO A 81 -9.06 -22.80 4.72
N VAL A 82 -7.74 -22.56 4.75
CA VAL A 82 -6.76 -23.28 5.58
C VAL A 82 -6.35 -22.45 6.80
N GLU A 83 -6.28 -21.13 6.63
CA GLU A 83 -5.83 -20.18 7.65
C GLU A 83 -6.36 -18.78 7.35
N ASP A 84 -6.76 -18.05 8.40
CA ASP A 84 -7.12 -16.63 8.31
C ASP A 84 -5.88 -15.77 8.61
N ILE A 85 -5.66 -14.75 7.79
CA ILE A 85 -4.60 -13.76 7.96
C ILE A 85 -5.18 -12.60 8.76
N VAL A 86 -4.61 -12.35 9.94
CA VAL A 86 -5.14 -11.38 10.91
C VAL A 86 -4.17 -10.22 11.10
N SER A 87 -4.70 -9.00 11.16
CA SER A 87 -3.93 -7.80 11.50
C SER A 87 -3.41 -7.86 12.93
N SER A 88 -2.09 -7.73 13.08
CA SER A 88 -1.41 -7.64 14.38
C SER A 88 -1.42 -6.22 14.98
N MET A 89 -1.79 -5.21 14.19
CA MET A 89 -2.00 -3.81 14.58
C MET A 89 -3.45 -3.42 14.56
#